data_AF-A0A854EGK8-F1
#
_entry.id   AF-A0A854EGK8-F1
#
_cell.length_a   1.000
_cell.length_b   1.000
_cell.length_c   1.000
_cell.angle_alpha   90.00
_cell.angle_beta   90.00
_cell.angle_gamma   90.00
#
_symmetry.space_group_name_H-M   'P 1'
#
loop_
_entity.id
_entity.type
_entity.pdbx_description
1 polymer ?
#
loop_
_entity_poly.entity_id
_entity_poly.type
_entity_poly.pdbx_seq_one_letter_code
_entity_poly.pdbx_strand_id
1 'polypeptide(L)'
;MSIDSTSSGGAQPLHHGANGSVHAPPPVIVAPKDDGDQPFFDPVAYGNGPDDSVTDTTEAAAITHHTVRIDGRTIAYTAAAGHLVTVDPSSSQPDAKIFYVAFTQDGQQEQTRPVTFFYNGGPGSSAVFVLLGSFAPRRIRTSMPSFTPPAPYRMEDNPDSLLDKSDLVFINPVGTGYSAAIAPRKNRDFWGVDQDANSIKQFIKRYLTKHNRWNSPKYLFGESYGTARSCVLAYKLHEDGVDLNGITLQSSILDYRQAGNPVGALPTAAADAWYHKRLGVAPTPTDLGAFVEEVAQFARTDYLGALRKFPQTDAAVVKKLSDYTGIDTTTLLSWSLDIAGYDARGNALFLTTLLKAQGLALGAYDGRVTGIESGIAGRIDPNSGGNDPTMTAVSGVYTAMWNTYLNEQLKYTSNSSFTDLNDQAFKYWDFGHIDPTGEQQGVDAKGNVILYTAGDLAATMALNVDLKVLSANGLYDFVTPFYQTVLDLQQMPLEDPKVRQNLSARFYPSGHMVYLDGGSRTTLKHDLAQMYESTVRDTAAVMRIRALQEKKRA
;
A
#
# COMPACT_ATOMS: atom_id res chain seq x y z
N MET A 1 65.20 -50.39 17.58
CA MET A 1 63.83 -49.84 17.81
C MET A 1 62.87 -51.00 17.72
N SER A 2 62.05 -51.14 18.74
CA SER A 2 61.60 -52.41 19.31
C SER A 2 60.36 -53.02 18.65
N ILE A 3 60.45 -54.34 18.39
CA ILE A 3 59.50 -55.43 18.74
C ILE A 3 58.13 -55.40 18.01
N ASP A 4 57.95 -56.21 16.94
CA ASP A 4 57.27 -57.54 16.88
C ASP A 4 55.72 -57.45 16.94
N SER A 5 54.89 -58.31 16.35
CA SER A 5 55.00 -59.44 15.42
C SER A 5 53.55 -59.92 15.11
N THR A 6 53.35 -60.57 13.94
CA THR A 6 52.48 -61.76 13.64
C THR A 6 51.10 -61.90 14.33
N SER A 7 49.96 -62.23 13.69
CA SER A 7 49.59 -63.37 12.81
C SER A 7 48.04 -63.34 12.66
N SER A 8 47.46 -63.56 11.47
CA SER A 8 46.79 -64.78 10.94
C SER A 8 45.43 -65.21 11.55
N GLY A 9 44.48 -65.55 10.65
CA GLY A 9 43.29 -66.39 10.90
C GLY A 9 41.99 -65.57 11.05
N GLY A 10 40.84 -65.90 10.47
CA GLY A 10 40.38 -67.05 9.69
C GLY A 10 38.93 -66.76 9.23
N ALA A 11 38.47 -67.44 8.20
CA ALA A 11 37.15 -67.26 7.58
C ALA A 11 36.00 -67.84 8.44
N GLN A 12 34.81 -67.21 8.41
CA GLN A 12 33.49 -67.87 8.44
C GLN A 12 32.32 -66.87 8.22
N PRO A 13 31.06 -67.30 7.97
CA PRO A 13 30.35 -67.02 6.72
C PRO A 13 29.24 -65.95 6.80
N LEU A 14 28.82 -65.50 5.61
CA LEU A 14 27.69 -64.62 5.34
C LEU A 14 26.36 -65.23 5.85
N HIS A 15 25.75 -64.60 6.85
CA HIS A 15 24.36 -64.83 7.22
C HIS A 15 23.47 -63.75 6.59
N HIS A 16 22.48 -64.21 5.80
CA HIS A 16 21.37 -63.40 5.32
C HIS A 16 20.52 -62.89 6.49
N GLY A 17 20.53 -61.58 6.71
CA GLY A 17 19.58 -60.86 7.57
C GLY A 17 18.66 -59.99 6.72
N ALA A 18 17.36 -60.23 6.83
CA ALA A 18 16.30 -59.54 6.13
C ALA A 18 16.23 -58.05 6.52
N ASN A 19 16.29 -57.15 5.54
CA ASN A 19 15.94 -55.74 5.73
C ASN A 19 14.41 -55.62 5.78
N GLY A 20 13.86 -55.64 7.00
CA GLY A 20 12.51 -55.17 7.27
C GLY A 20 12.47 -53.65 7.14
N SER A 21 11.80 -53.15 6.10
CA SER A 21 11.47 -51.73 5.94
C SER A 21 10.50 -51.31 7.05
N VAL A 22 11.00 -50.66 8.08
CA VAL A 22 10.16 -49.99 9.09
C VAL A 22 9.70 -48.67 8.47
N HIS A 23 8.48 -48.64 7.95
CA HIS A 23 7.79 -47.39 7.66
C HIS A 23 7.54 -46.68 9.00
N ALA A 24 8.26 -45.59 9.25
CA ALA A 24 7.90 -44.66 10.31
C ALA A 24 6.49 -44.10 10.02
N PRO A 25 5.57 -44.09 10.99
CA PRO A 25 4.28 -43.46 10.79
C PRO A 25 4.49 -41.95 10.56
N PRO A 26 3.66 -41.32 9.72
CA PRO A 26 3.75 -39.88 9.49
C PRO A 26 3.61 -39.12 10.82
N PRO A 27 4.31 -37.99 10.99
CA PRO A 27 4.19 -37.20 12.21
C PRO A 27 2.73 -36.78 12.40
N VAL A 28 2.16 -37.22 13.50
CA VAL A 28 0.86 -36.72 13.97
C VAL A 28 1.11 -35.27 14.38
N ILE A 29 0.58 -34.33 13.59
CA ILE A 29 0.53 -32.92 13.97
C ILE A 29 -0.42 -32.84 15.15
N VAL A 30 0.16 -32.72 16.35
CA VAL A 30 -0.58 -32.40 17.56
C VAL A 30 -1.10 -30.98 17.39
N ALA A 31 -2.42 -30.80 17.42
CA ALA A 31 -3.04 -29.47 17.44
C ALA A 31 -2.41 -28.62 18.55
N PRO A 32 -2.12 -27.33 18.34
CA PRO A 32 -1.60 -26.48 19.39
C PRO A 32 -2.52 -26.56 20.62
N LYS A 33 -1.93 -26.73 21.80
CA LYS A 33 -2.65 -26.48 23.05
C LYS A 33 -3.13 -25.02 23.03
N ASP A 34 -4.38 -24.83 23.43
CA ASP A 34 -4.98 -23.52 23.63
C ASP A 34 -4.31 -22.86 24.86
N ASP A 35 -3.19 -22.18 24.62
CA ASP A 35 -2.41 -21.49 25.67
C ASP A 35 -2.97 -20.08 25.99
N GLY A 36 -4.19 -19.76 25.52
CA GLY A 36 -4.85 -18.48 25.75
C GLY A 36 -4.13 -17.28 25.11
N ASP A 37 -4.63 -16.08 25.36
CA ASP A 37 -4.00 -14.84 24.90
C ASP A 37 -2.66 -14.61 25.63
N GLN A 38 -1.64 -14.20 24.87
CA GLN A 38 -0.30 -13.87 25.34
C GLN A 38 -0.07 -12.36 25.20
N PRO A 39 -0.33 -11.56 26.24
CA PRO A 39 -0.03 -10.13 26.21
C PRO A 39 1.47 -9.89 26.10
N PHE A 40 1.86 -8.79 25.46
CA PHE A 40 3.26 -8.38 25.38
C PHE A 40 3.43 -6.90 25.71
N PHE A 41 4.39 -6.60 26.59
CA PHE A 41 4.86 -5.27 26.88
C PHE A 41 6.24 -5.09 26.25
N ASP A 42 6.38 -4.13 25.35
CA ASP A 42 7.64 -3.77 24.73
C ASP A 42 8.31 -2.60 25.48
N PRO A 43 9.42 -2.85 26.19
CA PRO A 43 10.15 -1.80 26.90
C PRO A 43 11.08 -0.98 25.98
N VAL A 44 11.25 -1.36 24.71
CA VAL A 44 12.18 -0.70 23.79
C VAL A 44 11.68 0.70 23.43
N ALA A 45 12.60 1.67 23.48
CA ALA A 45 12.37 3.04 23.02
C ALA A 45 12.72 3.18 21.54
N TYR A 46 11.71 3.37 20.68
CA TYR A 46 11.87 3.56 19.24
C TYR A 46 11.89 5.06 18.92
N GLY A 47 13.08 5.59 18.63
CA GLY A 47 13.22 6.93 18.07
C GLY A 47 12.86 6.98 16.59
N ASN A 48 12.21 8.06 16.16
CA ASN A 48 11.80 8.28 14.76
C ASN A 48 12.69 9.29 14.02
N GLY A 49 13.73 9.82 14.68
CA GLY A 49 14.71 10.70 14.08
C GLY A 49 15.62 9.96 13.09
N PRO A 50 16.26 10.70 12.16
CA PRO A 50 17.09 10.11 11.12
C PRO A 50 18.30 9.33 11.65
N ASP A 51 18.85 9.75 12.78
CA ASP A 51 20.06 9.17 13.36
C ASP A 51 19.77 8.20 14.52
N ASP A 52 18.50 7.91 14.76
CA ASP A 52 18.05 6.97 15.79
C ASP A 52 18.23 5.51 15.33
N SER A 53 18.43 4.63 16.33
CA SER A 53 18.52 3.18 16.18
C SER A 53 18.26 2.50 17.52
N VAL A 54 17.96 1.20 17.49
CA VAL A 54 17.88 0.34 18.67
C VAL A 54 19.04 -0.65 18.69
N THR A 55 19.32 -1.25 19.84
CA THR A 55 20.29 -2.37 19.96
C THR A 55 19.60 -3.71 20.18
N ASP A 56 18.29 -3.69 20.47
CA ASP A 56 17.51 -4.90 20.69
C ASP A 56 17.24 -5.62 19.36
N THR A 57 17.46 -6.94 19.38
CA THR A 57 17.25 -7.85 18.24
C THR A 57 16.20 -8.90 18.55
N THR A 58 15.40 -8.69 19.60
CA THR A 58 14.42 -9.66 20.06
C THR A 58 13.19 -9.63 19.16
N GLU A 59 12.81 -10.79 18.62
CA GLU A 59 11.52 -10.97 17.97
C GLU A 59 10.48 -11.47 18.99
N ALA A 60 9.57 -10.58 19.41
CA ALA A 60 8.47 -10.91 20.29
C ALA A 60 7.17 -10.30 19.76
N ALA A 61 6.04 -10.87 20.17
CA ALA A 61 4.73 -10.40 19.79
C ALA A 61 3.70 -10.69 20.89
N ALA A 62 2.69 -9.83 21.00
CA ALA A 62 1.44 -10.19 21.65
C ALA A 62 0.65 -11.11 20.70
N ILE A 63 0.09 -12.18 21.24
CA ILE A 63 -0.74 -13.15 20.52
C ILE A 63 -2.14 -13.15 21.13
N THR A 64 -3.16 -12.96 20.32
CA THR A 64 -4.56 -12.93 20.79
C THR A 64 -5.48 -13.70 19.86
N HIS A 65 -6.51 -14.35 20.41
CA HIS A 65 -7.42 -15.21 19.67
C HIS A 65 -8.82 -14.60 19.61
N HIS A 66 -9.41 -14.57 18.42
CA HIS A 66 -10.64 -13.83 18.15
C HIS A 66 -11.54 -14.57 17.17
N THR A 67 -12.74 -14.02 16.97
CA THR A 67 -13.61 -14.42 15.86
C THR A 67 -14.16 -13.19 15.15
N VAL A 68 -14.43 -13.32 13.85
CA VAL A 68 -15.13 -12.30 13.05
C VAL A 68 -16.19 -12.95 12.18
N ARG A 69 -17.28 -12.24 11.88
CA ARG A 69 -18.33 -12.72 10.98
C ARG A 69 -18.24 -12.03 9.63
N ILE A 70 -17.97 -12.80 8.57
CA ILE A 70 -17.82 -12.32 7.18
C ILE A 70 -18.71 -13.19 6.29
N ASP A 71 -19.58 -12.57 5.48
CA ASP A 71 -20.54 -13.26 4.61
C ASP A 71 -21.34 -14.39 5.31
N GLY A 72 -21.77 -14.12 6.54
CA GLY A 72 -22.53 -15.07 7.36
C GLY A 72 -21.71 -16.23 7.97
N ARG A 73 -20.41 -16.31 7.69
CA ARG A 73 -19.48 -17.30 8.26
C ARG A 73 -18.73 -16.70 9.45
N THR A 74 -18.65 -17.46 10.54
CA THR A 74 -17.76 -17.13 11.66
C THR A 74 -16.38 -17.68 11.36
N ILE A 75 -15.36 -16.82 11.43
CA ILE A 75 -13.96 -17.14 11.17
C ILE A 75 -13.20 -16.93 12.47
N ALA A 76 -12.62 -18.01 13.00
CA ALA A 76 -11.65 -17.95 14.08
C ALA A 76 -10.28 -17.52 13.54
N TYR A 77 -9.61 -16.64 14.26
CA TYR A 77 -8.32 -16.12 13.85
C TYR A 77 -7.42 -15.75 15.02
N THR A 78 -6.13 -15.91 14.78
CA THR A 78 -5.07 -15.41 15.65
C THR A 78 -4.56 -14.07 15.13
N ALA A 79 -4.49 -13.09 16.03
CA ALA A 79 -3.85 -11.80 15.81
C ALA A 79 -2.46 -11.80 16.48
N ALA A 80 -1.46 -11.33 15.75
CA ALA A 80 -0.10 -11.11 16.26
C ALA A 80 0.30 -9.64 16.07
N ALA A 81 0.73 -8.97 17.12
CA ALA A 81 1.31 -7.63 17.05
C ALA A 81 2.71 -7.65 17.67
N GLY A 82 3.73 -7.28 16.92
CA GLY A 82 5.12 -7.41 17.39
C GLY A 82 6.14 -7.14 16.30
N HIS A 83 7.33 -7.72 16.44
CA HIS A 83 8.45 -7.41 15.55
C HIS A 83 9.05 -8.65 14.88
N LEU A 84 9.55 -8.41 13.66
CA LEU A 84 10.56 -9.26 13.02
C LEU A 84 11.85 -8.47 12.86
N VAL A 85 12.97 -9.17 12.92
CA VAL A 85 14.29 -8.62 12.67
C VAL A 85 14.73 -9.00 11.27
N THR A 86 15.02 -7.99 10.45
CA THR A 86 15.66 -8.18 9.15
C THR A 86 17.17 -8.26 9.33
N VAL A 87 17.83 -8.81 8.32
CA VAL A 87 19.28 -8.94 8.28
C VAL A 87 19.82 -8.34 7.00
N ASP A 88 21.02 -7.77 7.10
CA ASP A 88 21.79 -7.34 5.94
C ASP A 88 22.11 -8.57 5.06
N PRO A 89 21.78 -8.55 3.76
CA PRO A 89 21.93 -9.72 2.90
C PRO A 89 23.38 -10.21 2.75
N SER A 90 24.37 -9.32 2.89
CA SER A 90 25.78 -9.67 2.69
C SER A 90 26.44 -10.20 3.96
N SER A 91 26.22 -9.54 5.09
CA SER A 91 26.88 -9.84 6.37
C SER A 91 26.05 -10.76 7.28
N SER A 92 24.76 -10.95 6.96
CA SER A 92 23.78 -11.67 7.78
C SER A 92 23.60 -11.11 9.19
N GLN A 93 24.07 -9.89 9.46
CA GLN A 93 23.88 -9.22 10.75
C GLN A 93 22.49 -8.55 10.80
N PRO A 94 21.84 -8.49 11.98
CA PRO A 94 20.62 -7.71 12.17
C PRO A 94 20.79 -6.25 11.73
N ASP A 95 19.81 -5.73 10.97
CA ASP A 95 19.91 -4.38 10.42
C ASP A 95 18.67 -3.50 10.70
N ALA A 96 17.48 -4.09 10.83
CA ALA A 96 16.28 -3.39 11.28
C ALA A 96 15.33 -4.28 12.08
N LYS A 97 14.59 -3.65 12.99
CA LYS A 97 13.50 -4.25 13.77
C LYS A 97 12.19 -3.62 13.30
N ILE A 98 11.37 -4.42 12.62
CA ILE A 98 10.18 -3.95 11.91
C ILE A 98 8.92 -4.44 12.63
N PHE A 99 8.11 -3.48 13.06
CA PHE A 99 6.83 -3.72 13.70
C PHE A 99 5.75 -4.07 12.67
N TYR A 100 4.95 -5.08 12.99
CA TYR A 100 3.84 -5.52 12.16
C TYR A 100 2.65 -5.94 13.02
N VAL A 101 1.48 -5.92 12.39
CA VAL A 101 0.28 -6.57 12.91
C VAL A 101 -0.19 -7.57 11.87
N ALA A 102 -0.40 -8.83 12.26
CA ALA A 102 -0.89 -9.88 11.39
C ALA A 102 -2.19 -10.49 11.91
N PHE A 103 -3.05 -10.90 10.98
CA PHE A 103 -4.28 -11.64 11.24
C PHE A 103 -4.28 -12.92 10.40
N THR A 104 -4.29 -14.06 11.07
CA THR A 104 -4.17 -15.38 10.45
C THR A 104 -5.42 -16.19 10.75
N GLN A 105 -6.09 -16.70 9.71
CA GLN A 105 -7.23 -17.57 9.91
C GLN A 105 -6.77 -18.94 10.44
N ASP A 106 -7.45 -19.43 11.48
CA ASP A 106 -7.05 -20.67 12.13
C ASP A 106 -7.40 -21.92 11.29
N GLY A 107 -6.60 -22.98 11.44
CA GLY A 107 -6.85 -24.30 10.85
C GLY A 107 -6.77 -24.38 9.33
N GLN A 108 -6.14 -23.41 8.66
CA GLN A 108 -5.98 -23.41 7.19
C GLN A 108 -4.68 -24.08 6.73
N GLN A 109 -4.70 -24.64 5.52
CA GLN A 109 -3.51 -25.18 4.87
C GLN A 109 -2.73 -24.07 4.14
N GLU A 110 -1.46 -23.89 4.53
CA GLU A 110 -0.57 -22.83 4.06
C GLU A 110 -0.43 -22.80 2.53
N GLN A 111 -0.36 -23.96 1.87
CA GLN A 111 -0.12 -24.06 0.42
C GLN A 111 -1.28 -23.52 -0.41
N THR A 112 -2.49 -23.48 0.18
CA THR A 112 -3.70 -22.99 -0.49
C THR A 112 -4.17 -21.65 0.03
N ARG A 113 -3.55 -21.14 1.10
CA ARG A 113 -3.99 -19.94 1.82
C ARG A 113 -3.14 -18.75 1.43
N PRO A 114 -3.70 -17.75 0.71
CA PRO A 114 -3.02 -16.50 0.43
C PRO A 114 -2.48 -15.78 1.67
N VAL A 115 -1.40 -15.02 1.47
CA VAL A 115 -0.93 -13.97 2.38
C VAL A 115 -0.83 -12.66 1.62
N THR A 116 -1.34 -11.59 2.21
CA THR A 116 -1.29 -10.23 1.66
C THR A 116 -0.51 -9.33 2.60
N PHE A 117 0.48 -8.64 2.04
CA PHE A 117 1.30 -7.66 2.74
C PHE A 117 0.79 -6.25 2.43
N PHE A 118 0.38 -5.54 3.47
CA PHE A 118 -0.20 -4.21 3.43
C PHE A 118 0.77 -3.18 3.97
N TYR A 119 0.83 -2.02 3.32
CA TYR A 119 1.55 -0.86 3.82
C TYR A 119 0.96 0.43 3.23
N ASN A 120 0.92 1.47 4.05
CA ASN A 120 0.63 2.82 3.58
C ASN A 120 1.85 3.43 2.86
N GLY A 121 1.63 4.60 2.26
CA GLY A 121 2.66 5.38 1.60
C GLY A 121 3.37 6.34 2.54
N GLY A 122 3.24 7.64 2.26
CA GLY A 122 4.23 8.64 2.64
C GLY A 122 5.15 8.95 1.44
N PRO A 123 6.48 8.90 1.52
CA PRO A 123 7.25 8.11 2.45
C PRO A 123 7.15 8.58 3.89
N GLY A 124 7.24 7.64 4.83
CA GLY A 124 7.14 7.92 6.27
C GLY A 124 5.80 7.64 6.94
N SER A 125 4.83 7.00 6.27
CA SER A 125 3.58 6.58 6.93
C SER A 125 3.65 5.14 7.44
N SER A 126 3.11 4.93 8.65
CA SER A 126 2.87 3.61 9.21
C SER A 126 1.64 2.95 8.57
N ALA A 127 1.45 1.64 8.70
CA ALA A 127 0.31 0.93 8.10
C ALA A 127 -1.03 1.18 8.83
N VAL A 128 -1.10 2.16 9.75
CA VAL A 128 -2.25 2.39 10.62
C VAL A 128 -3.53 2.70 9.84
N PHE A 129 -3.44 3.44 8.73
CA PHE A 129 -4.62 3.85 7.98
C PHE A 129 -5.24 2.65 7.26
N VAL A 130 -4.45 1.86 6.53
CA VAL A 130 -4.98 0.64 5.89
C VAL A 130 -5.39 -0.39 6.95
N LEU A 131 -4.69 -0.51 8.07
CA LEU A 131 -5.04 -1.46 9.13
C LEU A 131 -6.41 -1.13 9.73
N LEU A 132 -6.61 0.10 10.20
CA LEU A 132 -7.83 0.48 10.92
C LEU A 132 -9.00 0.85 10.00
N GLY A 133 -8.73 1.27 8.77
CA GLY A 133 -9.76 1.74 7.84
C GLY A 133 -10.23 0.71 6.82
N SER A 134 -9.38 -0.24 6.42
CA SER A 134 -9.63 -1.09 5.25
C SER A 134 -10.18 -2.48 5.58
N PHE A 135 -9.30 -3.50 5.62
CA PHE A 135 -9.68 -4.91 5.48
C PHE A 135 -9.27 -5.78 6.67
N ALA A 136 -8.70 -5.20 7.74
CA ALA A 136 -8.49 -5.93 8.99
C ALA A 136 -9.83 -6.39 9.59
N PRO A 137 -9.86 -7.40 10.49
CA PRO A 137 -11.10 -7.94 11.05
C PRO A 137 -11.92 -6.94 11.86
N ARG A 138 -11.26 -5.90 12.38
CA ARG A 138 -11.87 -4.77 13.07
C ARG A 138 -11.52 -3.49 12.32
N ARG A 139 -12.45 -2.55 12.30
CA ARG A 139 -12.23 -1.24 11.69
C ARG A 139 -12.81 -0.11 12.51
N ILE A 140 -12.28 1.09 12.32
CA ILE A 140 -12.88 2.31 12.88
C ILE A 140 -14.18 2.65 12.16
N ARG A 141 -15.06 3.34 12.88
CA ARG A 141 -16.20 4.04 12.30
C ARG A 141 -15.87 5.53 12.19
N THR A 142 -16.03 6.09 11.00
CA THR A 142 -15.84 7.52 10.72
C THR A 142 -17.17 8.17 10.31
N SER A 143 -17.19 9.50 10.28
CA SER A 143 -18.31 10.28 9.73
C SER A 143 -18.12 10.66 8.26
N MET A 144 -17.14 10.06 7.57
CA MET A 144 -16.77 10.46 6.20
C MET A 144 -17.99 10.50 5.26
N PRO A 145 -18.13 11.55 4.42
CA PRO A 145 -17.18 12.64 4.16
C PRO A 145 -17.28 13.85 5.12
N SER A 146 -17.93 13.71 6.28
CA SER A 146 -17.96 14.75 7.33
C SER A 146 -16.87 14.54 8.38
N PHE A 147 -16.57 15.61 9.12
CA PHE A 147 -15.69 15.55 10.30
C PHE A 147 -16.18 14.49 11.31
N THR A 148 -15.29 13.60 11.73
CA THR A 148 -15.59 12.64 12.80
C THR A 148 -15.53 13.36 14.14
N PRO A 149 -16.66 13.51 14.86
CA PRO A 149 -16.70 14.29 16.10
C PRO A 149 -15.77 13.70 17.17
N PRO A 150 -15.36 14.49 18.17
CA PRO A 150 -14.53 13.99 19.27
C PRO A 150 -15.14 12.78 19.99
N ALA A 151 -14.28 12.04 20.71
CA ALA A 151 -14.61 10.84 21.46
C ALA A 151 -15.93 10.92 22.27
N PRO A 152 -16.65 9.79 22.47
CA PRO A 152 -16.18 8.40 22.37
C PRO A 152 -16.20 7.82 20.94
N TYR A 153 -15.04 7.34 20.48
CA TYR A 153 -14.89 6.62 19.23
C TYR A 153 -15.22 5.12 19.37
N ARG A 154 -15.39 4.41 18.25
CA ARG A 154 -15.73 2.99 18.24
C ARG A 154 -14.97 2.22 17.16
N MET A 155 -14.54 1.01 17.53
CA MET A 155 -14.12 -0.05 16.62
C MET A 155 -15.27 -1.04 16.43
N GLU A 156 -15.58 -1.38 15.18
CA GLU A 156 -16.63 -2.35 14.83
C GLU A 156 -16.05 -3.57 14.11
N ASP A 157 -16.81 -4.66 14.09
CA ASP A 157 -16.49 -5.82 13.26
C ASP A 157 -16.55 -5.39 11.79
N ASN A 158 -15.59 -5.87 11.01
CA ASN A 158 -15.48 -5.52 9.61
C ASN A 158 -16.08 -6.62 8.73
N PRO A 159 -17.34 -6.48 8.25
CA PRO A 159 -17.92 -7.45 7.33
C PRO A 159 -17.19 -7.46 5.98
N ASP A 160 -16.46 -6.39 5.65
CA ASP A 160 -15.66 -6.27 4.44
C ASP A 160 -14.21 -6.75 4.64
N SER A 161 -13.88 -7.42 5.75
CA SER A 161 -12.52 -7.88 6.00
C SER A 161 -12.03 -8.85 4.92
N LEU A 162 -10.74 -8.75 4.56
CA LEU A 162 -10.11 -9.66 3.59
C LEU A 162 -9.74 -11.02 4.18
N LEU A 163 -9.97 -11.22 5.48
CA LEU A 163 -9.56 -12.41 6.21
C LEU A 163 -10.25 -13.69 5.72
N ASP A 164 -11.42 -13.63 5.09
CA ASP A 164 -12.03 -14.83 4.50
C ASP A 164 -11.34 -15.29 3.20
N LYS A 165 -10.43 -14.49 2.64
CA LYS A 165 -9.67 -14.77 1.41
C LYS A 165 -8.17 -14.92 1.64
N SER A 166 -7.58 -14.15 2.56
CA SER A 166 -6.13 -14.11 2.78
C SER A 166 -5.81 -13.85 4.24
N ASP A 167 -4.66 -14.35 4.69
CA ASP A 167 -4.05 -13.83 5.90
C ASP A 167 -3.46 -12.45 5.60
N LEU A 168 -3.49 -11.57 6.59
CA LEU A 168 -3.26 -10.14 6.42
C LEU A 168 -2.06 -9.72 7.26
N VAL A 169 -1.08 -9.06 6.66
CA VAL A 169 0.16 -8.63 7.34
C VAL A 169 0.38 -7.14 7.07
N PHE A 170 0.23 -6.32 8.10
CA PHE A 170 0.37 -4.86 8.03
C PHE A 170 1.76 -4.45 8.50
N ILE A 171 2.59 -3.94 7.59
CA ILE A 171 4.02 -3.68 7.80
C ILE A 171 4.26 -2.19 8.03
N ASN A 172 4.98 -1.83 9.10
CA ASN A 172 5.36 -0.46 9.39
C ASN A 172 6.84 -0.27 8.98
N PRO A 173 7.16 0.52 7.93
CA PRO A 173 8.55 0.75 7.50
C PRO A 173 9.43 1.37 8.60
N VAL A 174 10.75 1.25 8.44
CA VAL A 174 11.74 1.76 9.41
C VAL A 174 11.56 3.26 9.66
N GLY A 175 11.50 3.66 10.94
CA GLY A 175 11.21 5.04 11.36
C GLY A 175 9.73 5.37 11.48
N THR A 176 8.83 4.41 11.28
CA THR A 176 7.38 4.54 11.47
C THR A 176 6.85 3.52 12.46
N GLY A 177 5.68 3.78 13.05
CA GLY A 177 5.07 2.96 14.07
C GLY A 177 6.00 2.70 15.26
N TYR A 178 6.38 1.43 15.44
CA TYR A 178 7.39 0.98 16.40
C TYR A 178 8.57 0.29 15.70
N SER A 179 8.91 0.74 14.48
CA SER A 179 9.99 0.19 13.68
C SER A 179 11.22 1.09 13.72
N ALA A 180 12.40 0.51 13.87
CA ALA A 180 13.66 1.23 13.87
C ALA A 180 14.79 0.42 13.25
N ALA A 181 15.84 1.11 12.80
CA ALA A 181 17.11 0.49 12.46
C ALA A 181 17.77 -0.16 13.69
N ILE A 182 18.59 -1.17 13.47
CA ILE A 182 19.42 -1.80 14.49
C ILE A 182 20.86 -1.30 14.35
N ALA A 183 21.44 -0.81 15.44
CA ALA A 183 22.80 -0.29 15.47
C ALA A 183 23.81 -1.33 14.95
N PRO A 184 24.80 -0.94 14.13
CA PRO A 184 25.25 0.44 13.87
C PRO A 184 24.48 1.17 12.76
N ARG A 185 23.45 0.55 12.16
CA ARG A 185 22.59 1.22 11.17
C ARG A 185 21.72 2.26 11.86
N LYS A 186 21.31 3.27 11.10
CA LYS A 186 20.42 4.35 11.54
C LYS A 186 19.16 4.35 10.70
N ASN A 187 18.07 4.93 11.21
CA ASN A 187 16.80 5.00 10.48
C ASN A 187 16.98 5.56 9.05
N ARG A 188 17.77 6.63 8.88
CA ARG A 188 18.05 7.24 7.56
C ARG A 188 18.68 6.29 6.54
N ASP A 189 19.35 5.23 7.00
CA ASP A 189 19.97 4.24 6.11
C ASP A 189 18.93 3.38 5.36
N PHE A 190 17.66 3.47 5.79
CA PHE A 190 16.50 2.81 5.22
C PHE A 190 15.55 3.77 4.50
N TRP A 191 15.89 5.07 4.43
CA TRP A 191 15.02 6.12 3.90
C TRP A 191 15.40 6.48 2.46
N GLY A 192 14.85 5.71 1.53
CA GLY A 192 14.99 5.95 0.11
C GLY A 192 14.28 4.85 -0.68
N VAL A 193 14.07 5.05 -1.97
CA VAL A 193 13.28 4.13 -2.81
C VAL A 193 13.83 2.70 -2.75
N ASP A 194 15.13 2.55 -2.98
CA ASP A 194 15.80 1.24 -2.98
C ASP A 194 16.00 0.70 -1.57
N GLN A 195 16.36 1.56 -0.61
CA GLN A 195 16.66 1.21 0.77
C GLN A 195 15.40 0.66 1.47
N ASP A 196 14.27 1.35 1.29
CA ASP A 196 12.96 0.96 1.81
C ASP A 196 12.49 -0.34 1.17
N ALA A 197 12.47 -0.45 -0.16
CA ALA A 197 12.06 -1.68 -0.85
C ALA A 197 12.93 -2.89 -0.45
N ASN A 198 14.24 -2.71 -0.26
CA ASN A 198 15.12 -3.76 0.23
C ASN A 198 14.78 -4.22 1.65
N SER A 199 14.47 -3.29 2.56
CA SER A 199 14.10 -3.62 3.93
C SER A 199 12.78 -4.40 4.00
N ILE A 200 11.77 -3.97 3.23
CA ILE A 200 10.48 -4.66 3.16
C ILE A 200 10.62 -6.03 2.48
N LYS A 201 11.49 -6.16 1.47
CA LYS A 201 11.85 -7.46 0.89
C LYS A 201 12.40 -8.42 1.94
N GLN A 202 13.36 -7.98 2.76
CA GLN A 202 13.90 -8.82 3.84
C GLN A 202 12.85 -9.17 4.89
N PHE A 203 11.98 -8.21 5.25
CA PHE A 203 10.86 -8.48 6.14
C PHE A 203 9.95 -9.58 5.59
N ILE A 204 9.54 -9.48 4.32
CA ILE A 204 8.67 -10.48 3.67
C ILE A 204 9.35 -11.85 3.72
N LYS A 205 10.62 -11.98 3.30
CA LYS A 205 11.34 -13.27 3.34
C LYS A 205 11.44 -13.83 4.76
N ARG A 206 11.69 -12.98 5.77
CA ARG A 206 11.71 -13.37 7.18
C ARG A 206 10.35 -13.86 7.65
N TYR A 207 9.27 -13.14 7.31
CA TYR A 207 7.89 -13.52 7.62
C TYR A 207 7.54 -14.87 7.00
N LEU A 208 7.83 -15.06 5.71
CA LEU A 208 7.59 -16.32 5.00
C LEU A 208 8.32 -17.50 5.66
N THR A 209 9.56 -17.29 6.12
CA THR A 209 10.35 -18.31 6.83
C THR A 209 9.78 -18.63 8.20
N LYS A 210 9.51 -17.61 9.02
CA LYS A 210 9.03 -17.78 10.39
C LYS A 210 7.67 -18.47 10.45
N HIS A 211 6.81 -18.19 9.47
CA HIS A 211 5.43 -18.69 9.43
C HIS A 211 5.21 -19.80 8.39
N ASN A 212 6.28 -20.36 7.81
CA ASN A 212 6.23 -21.43 6.80
C ASN A 212 5.35 -21.12 5.57
N ARG A 213 5.34 -19.86 5.12
CA ARG A 213 4.46 -19.36 4.04
C ARG A 213 5.12 -19.28 2.67
N TRP A 214 6.33 -19.83 2.51
CA TRP A 214 7.08 -19.77 1.25
C TRP A 214 6.28 -20.27 0.04
N ASN A 215 5.45 -21.31 0.22
CA ASN A 215 4.63 -21.87 -0.85
C ASN A 215 3.17 -21.35 -0.89
N SER A 216 2.83 -20.32 -0.12
CA SER A 216 1.53 -19.66 -0.20
C SER A 216 1.45 -18.75 -1.43
N PRO A 217 0.25 -18.52 -2.00
CA PRO A 217 0.01 -17.39 -2.89
C PRO A 217 0.29 -16.06 -2.18
N LYS A 218 0.94 -15.11 -2.86
CA LYS A 218 1.42 -13.86 -2.24
C LYS A 218 0.89 -12.64 -2.96
N TYR A 219 0.45 -11.66 -2.18
CA TYR A 219 -0.07 -10.39 -2.69
C TYR A 219 0.57 -9.21 -1.99
N LEU A 220 0.75 -8.13 -2.74
CA LEU A 220 1.08 -6.82 -2.19
C LEU A 220 -0.15 -5.91 -2.26
N PHE A 221 -0.34 -5.09 -1.23
CA PHE A 221 -1.32 -4.01 -1.23
C PHE A 221 -0.62 -2.73 -0.74
N GLY A 222 -0.38 -1.81 -1.67
CA GLY A 222 0.22 -0.51 -1.38
C GLY A 222 -0.78 0.62 -1.59
N GLU A 223 -0.80 1.58 -0.68
CA GLU A 223 -1.55 2.84 -0.83
C GLU A 223 -0.58 4.02 -1.06
N SER A 224 -0.92 4.98 -1.92
CA SER A 224 -0.16 6.23 -2.11
C SER A 224 1.27 5.95 -2.59
N TYR A 225 2.33 6.52 -1.99
CA TYR A 225 3.72 6.09 -2.26
C TYR A 225 3.97 4.58 -2.08
N GLY A 226 3.13 3.89 -1.29
CA GLY A 226 3.13 2.44 -1.22
C GLY A 226 2.91 1.78 -2.59
N THR A 227 2.29 2.47 -3.55
CA THR A 227 2.19 2.00 -4.94
C THR A 227 3.53 2.03 -5.67
N ALA A 228 4.29 3.12 -5.59
CA ALA A 228 5.66 3.19 -6.10
C ALA A 228 6.57 2.13 -5.45
N ARG A 229 6.50 2.00 -4.11
CA ARG A 229 7.18 0.93 -3.36
C ARG A 229 6.81 -0.44 -3.92
N SER A 230 5.52 -0.71 -4.18
CA SER A 230 5.06 -2.03 -4.65
C SER A 230 5.67 -2.40 -6.00
N CYS A 231 5.82 -1.44 -6.92
CA CYS A 231 6.44 -1.68 -8.22
C CYS A 231 7.90 -2.11 -8.08
N VAL A 232 8.69 -1.36 -7.32
CA VAL A 232 10.12 -1.64 -7.07
C VAL A 232 10.29 -2.94 -6.27
N LEU A 233 9.50 -3.10 -5.21
CA LEU A 233 9.52 -4.28 -4.34
C LEU A 233 9.17 -5.56 -5.11
N ALA A 234 8.19 -5.51 -6.01
CA ALA A 234 7.80 -6.66 -6.81
C ALA A 234 8.95 -7.19 -7.68
N TYR A 235 9.67 -6.29 -8.35
CA TYR A 235 10.85 -6.66 -9.13
C TYR A 235 11.94 -7.25 -8.25
N LYS A 236 12.27 -6.60 -7.13
CA LYS A 236 13.31 -7.07 -6.20
C LYS A 236 12.96 -8.41 -5.52
N LEU A 237 11.68 -8.68 -5.28
CA LEU A 237 11.21 -9.97 -4.77
C LEU A 237 11.38 -11.07 -5.82
N HIS A 238 11.03 -10.78 -7.08
CA HIS A 238 11.23 -11.71 -8.19
C HIS A 238 12.70 -12.10 -8.34
N GLU A 239 13.62 -11.13 -8.31
CA GLU A 239 15.07 -11.37 -8.35
C GLU A 239 15.59 -12.23 -7.18
N ASP A 240 14.91 -12.17 -6.04
CA ASP A 240 15.21 -13.00 -4.86
C ASP A 240 14.46 -14.35 -4.85
N GLY A 241 13.77 -14.71 -5.95
CA GLY A 241 13.01 -15.95 -6.11
C GLY A 241 11.66 -15.99 -5.38
N VAL A 242 11.10 -14.83 -5.04
CA VAL A 242 9.78 -14.68 -4.43
C VAL A 242 8.79 -14.12 -5.44
N ASP A 243 8.12 -15.01 -6.15
CA ASP A 243 7.08 -14.61 -7.10
C ASP A 243 5.77 -14.21 -6.41
N LEU A 244 5.12 -13.20 -6.98
CA LEU A 244 3.83 -12.66 -6.55
C LEU A 244 2.70 -13.16 -7.46
N ASN A 245 1.52 -13.35 -6.88
CA ASN A 245 0.29 -13.67 -7.62
C ASN A 245 -0.45 -12.39 -8.03
N GLY A 246 -0.42 -11.36 -7.18
CA GLY A 246 -1.02 -10.08 -7.54
C GLY A 246 -0.54 -8.89 -6.72
N ILE A 247 -0.78 -7.71 -7.28
CA ILE A 247 -0.46 -6.42 -6.67
C ILE A 247 -1.69 -5.53 -6.73
N THR A 248 -2.06 -4.92 -5.61
CA THR A 248 -3.03 -3.84 -5.57
C THR A 248 -2.33 -2.51 -5.33
N LEU A 249 -2.60 -1.56 -6.21
CA LEU A 249 -2.12 -0.18 -6.16
C LEU A 249 -3.32 0.73 -5.86
N GLN A 250 -3.51 1.14 -4.60
CA GLN A 250 -4.57 2.07 -4.22
C GLN A 250 -4.05 3.51 -4.27
N SER A 251 -4.72 4.39 -5.01
CA SER A 251 -4.39 5.82 -5.10
C SER A 251 -2.92 6.03 -5.48
N SER A 252 -2.62 5.77 -6.76
CA SER A 252 -1.25 5.53 -7.18
C SER A 252 -0.51 6.79 -7.60
N ILE A 253 0.77 6.86 -7.23
CA ILE A 253 1.74 7.77 -7.84
C ILE A 253 2.93 6.95 -8.32
N LEU A 254 3.03 6.77 -9.63
CA LEU A 254 4.05 5.91 -10.25
C LEU A 254 5.08 6.71 -11.04
N ASP A 255 4.69 7.90 -11.49
CA ASP A 255 5.55 8.84 -12.21
C ASP A 255 5.50 10.23 -11.54
N TYR A 256 6.52 10.53 -10.71
CA TYR A 256 6.61 11.82 -10.02
C TYR A 256 6.88 12.98 -10.98
N ARG A 257 7.28 12.72 -12.24
CA ARG A 257 7.45 13.77 -13.26
C ARG A 257 6.12 14.39 -13.64
N GLN A 258 5.03 13.63 -13.44
CA GLN A 258 3.67 14.02 -13.74
C GLN A 258 2.89 14.51 -12.51
N ALA A 259 3.55 14.65 -11.35
CA ALA A 259 2.95 15.25 -10.17
C ALA A 259 2.50 16.69 -10.46
N GLY A 260 1.23 17.00 -10.14
CA GLY A 260 0.64 18.30 -10.45
C GLY A 260 0.32 18.54 -11.92
N ASN A 261 0.27 17.49 -12.77
CA ASN A 261 -0.13 17.66 -14.17
C ASN A 261 -1.62 18.07 -14.26
N PRO A 262 -1.95 19.28 -14.78
CA PRO A 262 -3.33 19.74 -14.87
C PRO A 262 -4.24 18.84 -15.71
N VAL A 263 -3.70 18.18 -16.75
CA VAL A 263 -4.45 17.25 -17.60
C VAL A 263 -4.96 16.05 -16.80
N GLY A 264 -4.10 15.49 -15.94
CA GLY A 264 -4.45 14.37 -15.08
C GLY A 264 -5.38 14.75 -13.93
N ALA A 265 -5.26 15.99 -13.42
CA ALA A 265 -6.06 16.50 -12.31
C ALA A 265 -7.48 16.93 -12.71
N LEU A 266 -7.70 17.32 -13.99
CA LEU A 266 -8.97 17.91 -14.40
C LEU A 266 -10.21 17.01 -14.18
N PRO A 267 -10.18 15.69 -14.47
CA PRO A 267 -11.33 14.83 -14.18
C PRO A 267 -11.69 14.74 -12.69
N THR A 268 -10.70 14.74 -11.79
CA THR A 268 -10.95 14.83 -10.33
C THR A 268 -11.57 16.18 -9.98
N ALA A 269 -11.01 17.29 -10.49
CA ALA A 269 -11.56 18.63 -10.23
C ALA A 269 -13.03 18.74 -10.68
N ALA A 270 -13.37 18.13 -11.82
CA ALA A 270 -14.75 18.08 -12.30
C ALA A 270 -15.65 17.20 -11.43
N ALA A 271 -15.14 16.08 -10.89
CA ALA A 271 -15.88 15.26 -9.93
C ALA A 271 -16.19 16.06 -8.65
N ASP A 272 -15.21 16.80 -8.13
CA ASP A 272 -15.41 17.67 -6.96
C ASP A 272 -16.47 18.75 -7.23
N ALA A 273 -16.36 19.43 -8.38
CA ALA A 273 -17.34 20.43 -8.80
C ALA A 273 -18.74 19.83 -9.01
N TRP A 274 -18.84 18.59 -9.51
CA TRP A 274 -20.08 17.83 -9.62
C TRP A 274 -20.71 17.56 -8.24
N TYR A 275 -19.92 17.03 -7.30
CA TYR A 275 -20.39 16.73 -5.94
C TYR A 275 -20.91 17.97 -5.21
N HIS A 276 -20.20 19.09 -5.35
CA HIS A 276 -20.56 20.37 -4.71
C HIS A 276 -21.60 21.19 -5.50
N LYS A 277 -22.15 20.65 -6.60
CA LYS A 277 -23.15 21.33 -7.46
C LYS A 277 -22.65 22.68 -7.99
N ARG A 278 -21.37 22.72 -8.38
CA ARG A 278 -20.68 23.93 -8.87
C ARG A 278 -20.40 23.91 -10.37
N LEU A 279 -20.76 22.85 -11.08
CA LEU A 279 -20.67 22.80 -12.55
C LEU A 279 -21.43 23.94 -13.21
N GLY A 280 -20.87 24.50 -14.28
CA GLY A 280 -21.55 25.39 -15.23
C GLY A 280 -22.32 24.65 -16.34
N VAL A 281 -22.28 23.31 -16.34
CA VAL A 281 -23.00 22.44 -17.29
C VAL A 281 -24.48 22.32 -16.91
N ALA A 282 -25.38 22.52 -17.88
CA ALA A 282 -26.82 22.37 -17.72
C ALA A 282 -27.43 21.50 -18.84
N PRO A 283 -28.24 20.47 -18.52
CA PRO A 283 -28.55 19.99 -17.17
C PRO A 283 -27.32 19.36 -16.48
N THR A 284 -27.33 19.29 -15.15
CA THR A 284 -26.26 18.61 -14.40
C THR A 284 -26.22 17.13 -14.78
N PRO A 285 -25.05 16.57 -15.12
CA PRO A 285 -24.90 15.15 -15.42
C PRO A 285 -25.38 14.27 -14.25
N THR A 286 -26.08 13.17 -14.53
CA THR A 286 -26.59 12.24 -13.49
C THR A 286 -25.68 11.02 -13.27
N ASP A 287 -24.83 10.70 -14.24
CA ASP A 287 -23.84 9.63 -14.16
C ASP A 287 -22.44 10.24 -14.03
N LEU A 288 -21.86 10.12 -12.83
CA LEU A 288 -20.53 10.64 -12.55
C LEU A 288 -19.45 9.94 -13.38
N GLY A 289 -19.57 8.63 -13.60
CA GLY A 289 -18.58 7.85 -14.35
C GLY A 289 -18.50 8.28 -15.81
N ALA A 290 -19.65 8.38 -16.46
CA ALA A 290 -19.74 8.88 -17.84
C ALA A 290 -19.25 10.33 -17.95
N PHE A 291 -19.57 11.17 -16.96
CA PHE A 291 -19.14 12.57 -16.94
C PHE A 291 -17.62 12.72 -16.83
N VAL A 292 -16.97 12.03 -15.89
CA VAL A 292 -15.51 12.17 -15.73
C VAL A 292 -14.74 11.56 -16.91
N GLU A 293 -15.31 10.58 -17.61
CA GLU A 293 -14.76 10.07 -18.87
C GLU A 293 -14.84 11.11 -20.00
N GLU A 294 -15.97 11.82 -20.14
CA GLU A 294 -16.10 12.95 -21.05
C GLU A 294 -15.06 14.05 -20.75
N VAL A 295 -14.89 14.39 -19.47
CA VAL A 295 -13.89 15.38 -19.03
C VAL A 295 -12.47 14.89 -19.33
N ALA A 296 -12.17 13.61 -19.14
CA ALA A 296 -10.87 13.02 -19.51
C ALA A 296 -10.57 13.13 -21.01
N GLN A 297 -11.59 12.98 -21.87
CA GLN A 297 -11.46 13.20 -23.32
C GLN A 297 -11.13 14.65 -23.65
N PHE A 298 -11.83 15.60 -23.03
CA PHE A 298 -11.55 17.02 -23.16
C PHE A 298 -10.14 17.37 -22.64
N ALA A 299 -9.75 16.80 -21.49
CA ALA A 299 -8.46 17.01 -20.86
C ALA A 299 -7.29 16.67 -21.80
N ARG A 300 -7.36 15.49 -22.44
CA ARG A 300 -6.29 14.98 -23.33
C ARG A 300 -6.27 15.60 -24.73
N THR A 301 -7.28 16.38 -25.09
CA THR A 301 -7.41 16.99 -26.42
C THR A 301 -7.40 18.51 -26.34
N ASP A 302 -8.57 19.14 -26.24
CA ASP A 302 -8.75 20.58 -26.29
C ASP A 302 -8.01 21.30 -25.16
N TYR A 303 -8.09 20.78 -23.93
CA TYR A 303 -7.45 21.41 -22.78
C TYR A 303 -5.92 21.35 -22.86
N LEU A 304 -5.36 20.18 -23.17
CA LEU A 304 -3.92 20.05 -23.44
C LEU A 304 -3.47 20.97 -24.59
N GLY A 305 -4.28 21.09 -25.64
CA GLY A 305 -4.04 22.03 -26.73
C GLY A 305 -4.01 23.49 -26.28
N ALA A 306 -4.93 23.88 -25.39
CA ALA A 306 -4.98 25.23 -24.82
C ALA A 306 -3.80 25.51 -23.89
N LEU A 307 -3.43 24.58 -23.01
CA LEU A 307 -2.26 24.69 -22.13
C LEU A 307 -0.99 24.96 -22.94
N ARG A 308 -0.77 24.22 -24.04
CA ARG A 308 0.41 24.36 -24.91
C ARG A 308 0.47 25.69 -25.68
N LYS A 309 -0.68 26.32 -25.94
CA LYS A 309 -0.76 27.58 -26.72
C LYS A 309 -0.89 28.82 -25.83
N PHE A 310 -1.03 28.66 -24.52
CA PHE A 310 -1.18 29.79 -23.60
C PHE A 310 -0.02 30.80 -23.76
N PRO A 311 -0.28 32.12 -23.82
CA PRO A 311 -1.54 32.82 -23.51
C PRO A 311 -2.57 32.87 -24.65
N GLN A 312 -2.25 32.38 -25.86
CA GLN A 312 -3.20 32.32 -26.98
C GLN A 312 -4.11 31.09 -26.86
N THR A 313 -5.27 31.26 -26.21
CA THR A 313 -6.27 30.19 -26.03
C THR A 313 -7.60 30.51 -26.70
N ASP A 314 -8.36 29.47 -27.08
CA ASP A 314 -9.72 29.60 -27.60
C ASP A 314 -10.68 29.87 -26.44
N ALA A 315 -11.46 30.95 -26.54
CA ALA A 315 -12.47 31.33 -25.55
C ALA A 315 -13.50 30.22 -25.31
N ALA A 316 -13.82 29.40 -26.32
CA ALA A 316 -14.72 28.25 -26.17
C ALA A 316 -14.12 27.16 -25.27
N VAL A 317 -12.81 26.90 -25.38
CA VAL A 317 -12.10 25.92 -24.53
C VAL A 317 -12.02 26.43 -23.09
N VAL A 318 -11.71 27.71 -22.88
CA VAL A 318 -11.70 28.31 -21.53
C VAL A 318 -13.09 28.29 -20.90
N LYS A 319 -14.15 28.57 -21.69
CA LYS A 319 -15.53 28.47 -21.22
C LYS A 319 -15.90 27.04 -20.84
N LYS A 320 -15.51 26.04 -21.63
CA LYS A 320 -15.76 24.63 -21.32
C LYS A 320 -15.02 24.17 -20.07
N LEU A 321 -13.76 24.61 -19.88
CA LEU A 321 -13.01 24.39 -18.64
C LEU A 321 -13.71 25.03 -17.43
N SER A 322 -14.23 26.25 -17.59
CA SER A 322 -15.04 26.93 -16.58
C SER A 322 -16.31 26.14 -16.23
N ASP A 323 -17.00 25.59 -17.23
CA ASP A 323 -18.21 24.80 -17.04
C ASP A 323 -17.94 23.49 -16.29
N TYR A 324 -16.82 22.82 -16.57
CA TYR A 324 -16.45 21.58 -15.88
C TYR A 324 -15.89 21.79 -14.46
N THR A 325 -15.29 22.94 -14.17
CA THR A 325 -14.63 23.18 -12.87
C THR A 325 -15.43 24.08 -11.94
N GLY A 326 -16.40 24.85 -12.46
CA GLY A 326 -17.11 25.86 -11.69
C GLY A 326 -16.28 27.10 -11.34
N ILE A 327 -15.07 27.23 -11.90
CA ILE A 327 -14.18 28.38 -11.75
C ILE A 327 -14.42 29.35 -12.91
N ASP A 328 -14.54 30.64 -12.64
CA ASP A 328 -14.79 31.62 -13.69
C ASP A 328 -13.60 31.78 -14.65
N THR A 329 -13.90 32.20 -15.88
CA THR A 329 -12.89 32.30 -16.94
C THR A 329 -11.76 33.27 -16.61
N THR A 330 -12.02 34.35 -15.88
CA THR A 330 -11.00 35.34 -15.50
C THR A 330 -10.01 34.71 -14.52
N THR A 331 -10.51 33.99 -13.52
CA THR A 331 -9.69 33.26 -12.57
C THR A 331 -8.87 32.17 -13.28
N LEU A 332 -9.46 31.39 -14.17
CA LEU A 332 -8.73 30.37 -14.95
C LEU A 332 -7.61 30.96 -15.80
N LEU A 333 -7.86 32.09 -16.47
CA LEU A 333 -6.83 32.79 -17.24
C LEU A 333 -5.70 33.30 -16.34
N SER A 334 -6.02 33.77 -15.12
CA SER A 334 -5.01 34.22 -14.15
C SER A 334 -4.10 33.08 -13.67
N TRP A 335 -4.60 31.85 -13.70
CA TRP A 335 -3.83 30.64 -13.37
C TRP A 335 -3.08 30.07 -14.58
N SER A 336 -3.04 30.77 -15.71
CA SER A 336 -2.52 30.21 -16.97
C SER A 336 -3.20 28.91 -17.38
N LEU A 337 -4.48 28.76 -17.01
CA LEU A 337 -5.30 27.56 -17.14
C LEU A 337 -4.83 26.36 -16.29
N ASP A 338 -3.84 26.50 -15.43
CA ASP A 338 -3.33 25.42 -14.57
C ASP A 338 -4.22 25.24 -13.34
N ILE A 339 -5.13 24.28 -13.41
CA ILE A 339 -6.05 23.94 -12.30
C ILE A 339 -5.36 23.19 -11.16
N ALA A 340 -4.20 22.60 -11.42
CA ALA A 340 -3.39 21.88 -10.44
C ALA A 340 -2.33 22.78 -9.79
N GLY A 341 -2.28 24.06 -10.17
CA GLY A 341 -1.35 25.03 -9.64
C GLY A 341 -1.53 25.29 -8.15
N TYR A 342 -0.46 25.81 -7.53
CA TYR A 342 -0.39 26.13 -6.11
C TYR A 342 -0.14 27.63 -5.90
N ASP A 343 -0.65 28.18 -4.81
CA ASP A 343 -0.30 29.54 -4.37
C ASP A 343 1.13 29.58 -3.76
N ALA A 344 1.63 30.78 -3.46
CA ALA A 344 2.96 30.96 -2.87
C ALA A 344 3.15 30.34 -1.47
N ARG A 345 2.06 29.87 -0.84
CA ARG A 345 2.06 29.19 0.46
C ARG A 345 1.92 27.67 0.31
N GLY A 346 1.85 27.16 -0.92
CA GLY A 346 1.70 25.74 -1.20
C GLY A 346 0.25 25.24 -1.13
N ASN A 347 -0.75 26.11 -1.18
CA ASN A 347 -2.16 25.68 -1.23
C ASN A 347 -2.59 25.44 -2.67
N ALA A 348 -3.29 24.34 -2.94
CA ALA A 348 -3.86 24.07 -4.27
C ALA A 348 -4.90 25.15 -4.62
N LEU A 349 -4.74 25.78 -5.79
CA LEU A 349 -5.58 26.89 -6.24
C LEU A 349 -7.04 26.46 -6.38
N PHE A 350 -7.29 25.32 -7.03
CA PHE A 350 -8.64 24.80 -7.23
C PHE A 350 -9.36 24.51 -5.90
N LEU A 351 -8.72 23.74 -5.00
CA LEU A 351 -9.31 23.28 -3.74
C LEU A 351 -9.68 24.44 -2.79
N THR A 352 -8.91 25.53 -2.82
CA THR A 352 -9.16 26.72 -2.00
C THR A 352 -10.09 27.75 -2.67
N THR A 353 -10.41 27.58 -3.96
CA THR A 353 -11.20 28.55 -4.71
C THR A 353 -12.64 28.11 -4.92
N LEU A 354 -12.89 26.83 -5.19
CA LEU A 354 -14.22 26.34 -5.58
C LEU A 354 -15.34 26.81 -4.64
N LEU A 355 -15.12 26.68 -3.33
CA LEU A 355 -16.09 27.05 -2.29
C LEU A 355 -15.68 28.30 -1.47
N LYS A 356 -14.74 29.10 -1.99
CA LYS A 356 -14.22 30.28 -1.29
C LYS A 356 -15.30 31.28 -0.86
N ALA A 357 -16.35 31.46 -1.67
CA ALA A 357 -17.47 32.34 -1.34
C ALA A 357 -18.26 31.90 -0.08
N GLN A 358 -18.15 30.62 0.30
CA GLN A 358 -18.74 30.06 1.53
C GLN A 358 -17.74 30.06 2.70
N GLY A 359 -16.50 30.53 2.49
CA GLY A 359 -15.43 30.46 3.48
C GLY A 359 -14.86 29.05 3.66
N LEU A 360 -15.04 28.15 2.68
CA LEU A 360 -14.64 26.75 2.74
C LEU A 360 -13.54 26.41 1.72
N ALA A 361 -12.69 25.46 2.08
CA ALA A 361 -11.76 24.75 1.19
C ALA A 361 -12.11 23.25 1.14
N LEU A 362 -11.72 22.60 0.05
CA LEU A 362 -11.89 21.16 -0.16
C LEU A 362 -10.70 20.38 0.38
N GLY A 363 -10.95 19.11 0.76
CA GLY A 363 -9.91 18.13 1.00
C GLY A 363 -9.19 17.71 -0.28
N ALA A 364 -7.87 17.67 -0.25
CA ALA A 364 -7.05 17.08 -1.30
C ALA A 364 -7.16 15.55 -1.32
N TYR A 365 -7.23 14.91 -0.15
CA TYR A 365 -7.40 13.46 -0.06
C TYR A 365 -8.84 13.02 -0.40
N ASP A 366 -9.85 13.85 -0.19
CA ASP A 366 -11.23 13.59 -0.61
C ASP A 366 -11.96 14.93 -0.80
N GLY A 367 -12.15 15.34 -2.06
CA GLY A 367 -12.77 16.60 -2.40
C GLY A 367 -14.22 16.75 -1.94
N ARG A 368 -14.88 15.68 -1.46
CA ARG A 368 -16.20 15.75 -0.81
C ARG A 368 -16.13 16.38 0.58
N VAL A 369 -14.99 16.31 1.25
CA VAL A 369 -14.76 16.85 2.59
C VAL A 369 -14.44 18.34 2.49
N THR A 370 -15.00 19.13 3.39
CA THR A 370 -14.76 20.59 3.45
C THR A 370 -14.24 21.02 4.81
N GLY A 371 -13.33 21.99 4.81
CA GLY A 371 -12.84 22.67 6.01
C GLY A 371 -13.11 24.16 5.97
N ILE A 372 -13.18 24.80 7.14
CA ILE A 372 -13.24 26.26 7.24
C ILE A 372 -11.88 26.81 6.81
N GLU A 373 -11.87 27.72 5.84
CA GLU A 373 -10.65 28.36 5.31
C GLU A 373 -10.55 29.85 5.69
N SER A 374 -11.66 30.43 6.16
CA SER A 374 -11.71 31.84 6.56
C SER A 374 -10.89 32.13 7.83
N GLY A 375 -10.27 33.31 7.91
CA GLY A 375 -9.63 33.82 9.12
C GLY A 375 -8.31 33.11 9.43
N ILE A 376 -8.17 32.63 10.67
CA ILE A 376 -6.95 31.94 11.12
C ILE A 376 -6.78 30.55 10.49
N ALA A 377 -7.88 29.90 10.10
CA ALA A 377 -7.86 28.52 9.63
C ALA A 377 -6.99 28.35 8.36
N GLY A 378 -7.13 29.24 7.37
CA GLY A 378 -6.29 29.28 6.17
C GLY A 378 -4.85 29.81 6.35
N ARG A 379 -4.36 29.86 7.60
CA ARG A 379 -3.03 30.38 7.98
C ARG A 379 -2.33 29.60 9.09
N ILE A 380 -2.84 28.43 9.49
CA ILE A 380 -2.22 27.62 10.54
C ILE A 380 -0.89 27.01 10.04
N ASP A 381 0.19 27.19 10.82
CA ASP A 381 1.56 26.70 10.57
C ASP A 381 2.26 26.42 11.94
N PRO A 382 2.93 25.27 12.20
CA PRO A 382 3.17 24.12 11.31
C PRO A 382 1.87 23.47 10.86
N ASN A 383 1.83 23.20 9.56
CA ASN A 383 0.67 22.62 8.91
C ASN A 383 0.69 21.09 9.04
N SER A 384 0.46 20.55 10.24
CA SER A 384 0.50 19.09 10.48
C SER A 384 -0.56 18.39 9.61
N GLY A 385 -0.12 17.46 8.75
CA GLY A 385 -0.99 16.84 7.74
C GLY A 385 -1.55 17.82 6.70
N GLY A 386 -0.91 18.98 6.50
CA GLY A 386 -1.35 20.00 5.55
C GLY A 386 -2.63 20.75 5.95
N ASN A 387 -3.17 20.52 7.17
CA ASN A 387 -4.51 20.98 7.58
C ASN A 387 -5.55 20.59 6.53
N ASP A 388 -5.28 19.50 5.82
CA ASP A 388 -6.17 18.97 4.84
C ASP A 388 -7.51 18.65 5.52
N PRO A 389 -8.64 19.13 4.98
CA PRO A 389 -9.96 18.84 5.55
C PRO A 389 -10.22 17.34 5.78
N THR A 390 -9.75 16.48 4.88
CA THR A 390 -9.93 15.02 4.96
C THR A 390 -9.12 14.43 6.11
N MET A 391 -7.84 14.76 6.19
CA MET A 391 -6.97 14.26 7.27
C MET A 391 -7.48 14.75 8.61
N THR A 392 -7.80 16.04 8.71
CA THR A 392 -8.40 16.64 9.91
C THR A 392 -9.67 15.92 10.34
N ALA A 393 -10.52 15.50 9.40
CA ALA A 393 -11.77 14.80 9.66
C ALA A 393 -11.60 13.40 10.29
N VAL A 394 -10.41 12.79 10.23
CA VAL A 394 -10.20 11.41 10.68
C VAL A 394 -9.03 11.23 11.64
N SER A 395 -8.05 12.13 11.72
CA SER A 395 -6.85 11.94 12.56
C SER A 395 -7.19 11.61 14.02
N GLY A 396 -8.15 12.33 14.62
CA GLY A 396 -8.53 12.12 16.02
C GLY A 396 -9.03 10.70 16.32
N VAL A 397 -9.80 10.09 15.41
CA VAL A 397 -10.31 8.72 15.58
C VAL A 397 -9.21 7.68 15.33
N TYR A 398 -8.35 7.88 14.33
CA TYR A 398 -7.22 6.96 14.06
C TYR A 398 -6.26 6.92 15.24
N THR A 399 -5.81 8.07 15.75
CA THR A 399 -4.87 8.13 16.87
C THR A 399 -5.44 7.46 18.11
N ALA A 400 -6.69 7.77 18.48
CA ALA A 400 -7.30 7.20 19.68
C ALA A 400 -7.55 5.69 19.54
N MET A 401 -8.14 5.26 18.42
CA MET A 401 -8.51 3.86 18.24
C MET A 401 -7.31 2.96 17.97
N TRP A 402 -6.21 3.47 17.40
CA TRP A 402 -4.95 2.73 17.36
C TRP A 402 -4.49 2.34 18.76
N ASN A 403 -4.38 3.32 19.66
CA ASN A 403 -3.91 3.09 21.03
C ASN A 403 -4.85 2.15 21.80
N THR A 404 -6.17 2.37 21.73
CA THR A 404 -7.15 1.50 22.38
C THR A 404 -7.13 0.08 21.80
N TYR A 405 -7.12 -0.07 20.47
CA TYR A 405 -7.18 -1.38 19.83
C TYR A 405 -5.92 -2.20 20.13
N LEU A 406 -4.74 -1.57 20.01
CA LEU A 406 -3.48 -2.23 20.25
C LEU A 406 -3.33 -2.66 21.71
N ASN A 407 -3.63 -1.76 22.65
CA ASN A 407 -3.44 -2.02 24.09
C ASN A 407 -4.49 -3.00 24.64
N GLU A 408 -5.77 -2.84 24.30
CA GLU A 408 -6.85 -3.57 24.97
C GLU A 408 -7.23 -4.85 24.24
N GLN A 409 -7.27 -4.84 22.90
CA GLN A 409 -7.75 -5.99 22.12
C GLN A 409 -6.61 -6.85 21.57
N LEU A 410 -5.52 -6.22 21.09
CA LEU A 410 -4.33 -6.94 20.63
C LEU A 410 -3.33 -7.20 21.76
N LYS A 411 -3.55 -6.60 22.94
CA LYS A 411 -2.74 -6.78 24.16
C LYS A 411 -1.25 -6.52 23.96
N TYR A 412 -0.92 -5.61 23.04
CA TYR A 412 0.42 -5.11 22.83
C TYR A 412 0.51 -3.71 23.44
N THR A 413 1.46 -3.51 24.34
CA THR A 413 1.72 -2.21 24.98
C THR A 413 3.17 -1.83 24.78
N SER A 414 3.47 -0.53 24.70
CA SER A 414 4.82 -0.03 24.42
C SER A 414 5.15 1.18 25.29
N ASN A 415 6.41 1.32 25.66
CA ASN A 415 6.93 2.53 26.30
C ASN A 415 7.08 3.71 25.29
N SER A 416 7.08 3.42 23.99
CA SER A 416 7.27 4.41 22.94
C SER A 416 5.96 5.05 22.48
N SER A 417 6.02 6.32 22.10
CA SER A 417 4.96 6.96 21.32
C SER A 417 4.87 6.32 19.94
N PHE A 418 3.64 6.09 19.44
CA PHE A 418 3.45 5.61 18.08
C PHE A 418 3.71 6.72 17.06
N THR A 419 4.48 6.42 16.01
CA THR A 419 4.70 7.34 14.89
C THR A 419 3.81 6.94 13.71
N ASP A 420 2.67 7.59 13.53
CA ASP A 420 1.77 7.35 12.39
C ASP A 420 2.29 7.95 11.08
N LEU A 421 2.82 9.17 11.15
CA LEU A 421 3.46 9.89 10.07
C LEU A 421 4.83 10.44 10.53
N ASN A 422 5.86 10.24 9.72
CA ASN A 422 7.21 10.71 9.97
C ASN A 422 7.65 11.71 8.88
N ASP A 423 7.42 13.00 9.14
CA ASP A 423 7.83 14.08 8.22
C ASP A 423 9.35 14.17 8.03
N GLN A 424 10.15 13.68 8.97
CA GLN A 424 11.61 13.63 8.81
C GLN A 424 11.99 12.58 7.76
N ALA A 425 11.32 11.43 7.75
CA ALA A 425 11.54 10.42 6.71
C ALA A 425 11.24 11.01 5.33
N PHE A 426 10.12 11.73 5.17
CA PHE A 426 9.78 12.43 3.92
C PHE A 426 10.86 13.45 3.53
N LYS A 427 11.29 14.29 4.48
CA LYS A 427 12.29 15.35 4.25
C LYS A 427 13.66 14.81 3.82
N TYR A 428 14.07 13.65 4.33
CA TYR A 428 15.38 13.06 4.07
C TYR A 428 15.33 11.89 3.08
N TRP A 429 14.19 11.68 2.41
CA TRP A 429 14.01 10.54 1.52
C TRP A 429 14.90 10.65 0.28
N ASP A 430 15.63 9.59 -0.01
CA ASP A 430 16.34 9.45 -1.27
C ASP A 430 15.39 8.95 -2.36
N PHE A 431 15.00 9.86 -3.26
CA PHE A 431 14.16 9.54 -4.43
C PHE A 431 14.96 8.99 -5.62
N GLY A 432 16.28 8.83 -5.47
CA GLY A 432 17.14 8.15 -6.43
C GLY A 432 16.68 6.72 -6.69
N HIS A 433 16.59 6.34 -7.97
CA HIS A 433 16.27 4.97 -8.35
C HIS A 433 16.74 4.68 -9.77
N ILE A 434 17.43 3.55 -9.92
CA ILE A 434 17.80 2.97 -11.21
C ILE A 434 16.84 1.83 -11.48
N ASP A 435 16.12 1.92 -12.60
CA ASP A 435 15.09 0.97 -12.95
C ASP A 435 15.69 -0.38 -13.40
N PRO A 436 14.86 -1.42 -13.65
CA PRO A 436 15.34 -2.72 -14.12
C PRO A 436 16.10 -2.73 -15.45
N THR A 437 16.05 -1.64 -16.23
CA THR A 437 16.83 -1.51 -17.47
C THR A 437 18.26 -1.02 -17.21
N GLY A 438 18.57 -0.63 -15.97
CA GLY A 438 19.85 -0.06 -15.58
C GLY A 438 19.94 1.44 -15.83
N GLU A 439 18.80 2.11 -16.05
CA GLU A 439 18.74 3.54 -16.41
C GLU A 439 18.07 4.40 -15.34
N GLN A 440 18.47 5.67 -15.28
CA GLN A 440 17.81 6.70 -14.49
C GLN A 440 16.70 7.35 -15.35
N GLN A 441 15.43 7.02 -15.10
CA GLN A 441 14.31 7.41 -15.98
C GLN A 441 13.75 8.83 -15.74
N GLY A 442 13.82 9.35 -14.52
CA GLY A 442 13.33 10.69 -14.22
C GLY A 442 14.45 11.63 -13.82
N VAL A 443 14.66 12.66 -14.63
CA VAL A 443 15.54 13.78 -14.34
C VAL A 443 14.81 15.05 -14.74
N ASP A 444 14.72 16.03 -13.83
CA ASP A 444 14.13 17.33 -14.14
C ASP A 444 15.06 18.19 -15.01
N ALA A 445 14.56 19.34 -15.49
CA ALA A 445 15.36 20.25 -16.31
C ALA A 445 16.63 20.81 -15.62
N LYS A 446 16.77 20.62 -14.30
CA LYS A 446 17.91 21.05 -13.47
C LYS A 446 18.85 19.88 -13.15
N GLY A 447 18.58 18.67 -13.64
CA GLY A 447 19.39 17.49 -13.35
C GLY A 447 19.02 16.77 -12.06
N ASN A 448 17.94 17.16 -11.37
CA ASN A 448 17.50 16.46 -10.16
C ASN A 448 16.79 15.17 -10.52
N VAL A 449 17.08 14.09 -9.81
CA VAL A 449 16.37 12.83 -9.99
C VAL A 449 14.91 12.99 -9.60
N ILE A 450 14.02 12.50 -10.46
CA ILE A 450 12.59 12.35 -10.21
C ILE A 450 12.26 10.85 -10.27
N LEU A 451 11.47 10.38 -9.32
CA LEU A 451 11.09 8.98 -9.23
C LEU A 451 10.13 8.56 -10.36
N TYR A 452 10.44 7.45 -11.02
CA TYR A 452 9.56 6.75 -11.95
C TYR A 452 9.65 5.24 -11.68
N THR A 453 8.50 4.60 -11.45
CA THR A 453 8.42 3.18 -11.05
C THR A 453 7.43 2.36 -11.87
N ALA A 454 6.72 2.97 -12.83
CA ALA A 454 5.87 2.21 -13.74
C ALA A 454 6.69 1.29 -14.66
N GLY A 455 7.99 1.60 -14.88
CA GLY A 455 8.95 0.72 -15.54
C GLY A 455 9.20 -0.58 -14.77
N ASP A 456 9.36 -0.51 -13.45
CA ASP A 456 9.50 -1.70 -12.58
C ASP A 456 8.28 -2.61 -12.63
N LEU A 457 7.09 -2.01 -12.63
CA LEU A 457 5.84 -2.76 -12.77
C LEU A 457 5.77 -3.46 -14.13
N ALA A 458 6.09 -2.74 -15.21
CA ALA A 458 6.13 -3.29 -16.55
C ALA A 458 7.14 -4.46 -16.66
N ALA A 459 8.34 -4.30 -16.10
CA ALA A 459 9.36 -5.34 -16.06
C ALA A 459 8.88 -6.58 -15.29
N THR A 460 8.31 -6.39 -14.10
CA THR A 460 7.80 -7.49 -13.28
C THR A 460 6.64 -8.23 -13.98
N MET A 461 5.71 -7.50 -14.59
CA MET A 461 4.63 -8.11 -15.38
C MET A 461 5.14 -8.87 -16.61
N ALA A 462 6.19 -8.37 -17.26
CA ALA A 462 6.81 -9.05 -18.41
C ALA A 462 7.52 -10.35 -18.00
N LEU A 463 8.18 -10.36 -16.83
CA LEU A 463 8.85 -11.54 -16.28
C LEU A 463 7.86 -12.56 -15.72
N ASN A 464 6.83 -12.09 -15.02
CA ASN A 464 5.75 -12.89 -14.48
C ASN A 464 4.44 -12.61 -15.23
N VAL A 465 4.29 -13.28 -16.38
CA VAL A 465 3.14 -13.10 -17.28
C VAL A 465 1.78 -13.50 -16.70
N ASP A 466 1.77 -14.14 -15.52
CA ASP A 466 0.54 -14.52 -14.80
C ASP A 466 0.19 -13.52 -13.66
N LEU A 467 1.08 -12.56 -13.35
CA LEU A 467 0.88 -11.54 -12.32
C LEU A 467 -0.36 -10.68 -12.64
N LYS A 468 -1.31 -10.59 -11.70
CA LYS A 468 -2.47 -9.70 -11.81
C LYS A 468 -2.25 -8.39 -11.07
N VAL A 469 -2.65 -7.27 -11.67
CA VAL A 469 -2.51 -5.95 -11.07
C VAL A 469 -3.86 -5.25 -11.03
N LEU A 470 -4.23 -4.74 -9.86
CA LEU A 470 -5.42 -3.93 -9.65
C LEU A 470 -5.02 -2.52 -9.23
N SER A 471 -5.30 -1.54 -10.08
CA SER A 471 -5.26 -0.12 -9.73
C SER A 471 -6.63 0.30 -9.19
N ALA A 472 -6.69 0.69 -7.93
CA ALA A 472 -7.90 1.13 -7.24
C ALA A 472 -7.84 2.65 -6.99
N ASN A 473 -8.78 3.40 -7.55
CA ASN A 473 -8.67 4.86 -7.60
C ASN A 473 -9.92 5.55 -7.06
N GLY A 474 -9.74 6.53 -6.17
CA GLY A 474 -10.80 7.44 -5.76
C GLY A 474 -11.07 8.52 -6.81
N LEU A 475 -12.33 8.74 -7.16
CA LEU A 475 -12.72 9.80 -8.10
C LEU A 475 -12.53 11.21 -7.54
N TYR A 476 -12.54 11.36 -6.20
CA TYR A 476 -12.39 12.63 -5.49
C TYR A 476 -10.99 12.82 -4.87
N ASP A 477 -10.01 12.03 -5.34
CA ASP A 477 -8.62 12.08 -4.87
C ASP A 477 -7.82 13.08 -5.71
N PHE A 478 -7.45 14.21 -5.10
CA PHE A 478 -6.64 15.25 -5.72
C PHE A 478 -5.14 15.10 -5.40
N VAL A 479 -4.77 14.27 -4.42
CA VAL A 479 -3.38 13.94 -4.11
C VAL A 479 -2.80 13.05 -5.19
N THR A 480 -3.55 12.02 -5.59
CA THR A 480 -3.23 11.14 -6.72
C THR A 480 -4.41 11.04 -7.68
N PRO A 481 -4.59 12.05 -8.56
CA PRO A 481 -5.71 12.08 -9.49
C PRO A 481 -5.81 10.81 -10.33
N PHE A 482 -6.97 10.15 -10.26
CA PHE A 482 -7.18 8.83 -10.88
C PHE A 482 -6.82 8.80 -12.37
N TYR A 483 -7.07 9.91 -13.08
CA TYR A 483 -6.80 9.97 -14.51
C TYR A 483 -5.31 10.13 -14.81
N GLN A 484 -4.54 10.78 -13.92
CA GLN A 484 -3.08 10.76 -14.05
C GLN A 484 -2.54 9.35 -13.90
N THR A 485 -3.04 8.57 -12.93
CA THR A 485 -2.69 7.15 -12.79
C THR A 485 -3.01 6.34 -14.05
N VAL A 486 -4.17 6.59 -14.69
CA VAL A 486 -4.54 5.96 -15.97
C VAL A 486 -3.53 6.29 -17.06
N LEU A 487 -3.12 7.56 -17.17
CA LEU A 487 -2.13 8.00 -18.16
C LEU A 487 -0.76 7.35 -17.92
N ASP A 488 -0.30 7.26 -16.67
CA ASP A 488 0.97 6.65 -16.30
C ASP A 488 0.99 5.16 -16.66
N LEU A 489 -0.08 4.43 -16.31
CA LEU A 489 -0.23 3.02 -16.61
C LEU A 489 -0.39 2.74 -18.11
N GLN A 490 -1.02 3.65 -18.86
CA GLN A 490 -1.10 3.55 -20.32
C GLN A 490 0.29 3.72 -20.96
N GLN A 491 1.12 4.61 -20.42
CA GLN A 491 2.46 4.93 -20.94
C GLN A 491 3.57 4.01 -20.44
N MET A 492 3.31 3.16 -19.45
CA MET A 492 4.32 2.22 -18.95
C MET A 492 4.84 1.30 -20.09
N PRO A 493 6.14 0.95 -20.09
CA PRO A 493 6.81 0.24 -21.18
C PRO A 493 6.51 -1.26 -21.19
N LEU A 494 5.22 -1.61 -21.24
CA LEU A 494 4.73 -2.99 -21.39
C LEU A 494 4.03 -3.11 -22.75
N GLU A 495 4.74 -3.63 -23.74
CA GLU A 495 4.25 -3.70 -25.13
C GLU A 495 3.31 -4.88 -25.39
N ASP A 496 3.48 -6.02 -24.70
CA ASP A 496 2.71 -7.23 -24.97
C ASP A 496 1.23 -7.04 -24.58
N PRO A 497 0.29 -7.05 -25.55
CA PRO A 497 -1.11 -6.76 -25.29
C PRO A 497 -1.81 -7.85 -24.47
N LYS A 498 -1.30 -9.08 -24.44
CA LYS A 498 -1.86 -10.17 -23.61
C LYS A 498 -1.47 -9.96 -22.15
N VAL A 499 -0.21 -9.64 -21.88
CA VAL A 499 0.24 -9.34 -20.51
C VAL A 499 -0.45 -8.09 -19.98
N ARG A 500 -0.66 -7.07 -20.82
CA ARG A 500 -1.43 -5.86 -20.43
C ARG A 500 -2.86 -6.17 -19.96
N GLN A 501 -3.48 -7.27 -20.38
CA GLN A 501 -4.82 -7.66 -19.91
C GLN A 501 -4.85 -8.07 -18.43
N ASN A 502 -3.69 -8.32 -17.83
CA ASN A 502 -3.59 -8.59 -16.39
C ASN A 502 -3.68 -7.32 -15.52
N LEU A 503 -3.57 -6.14 -16.13
CA LEU A 503 -3.78 -4.87 -15.44
C LEU A 503 -5.25 -4.47 -15.53
N SER A 504 -5.84 -4.18 -14.38
CA SER A 504 -7.20 -3.66 -14.27
C SER A 504 -7.20 -2.33 -13.51
N ALA A 505 -8.02 -1.40 -13.95
CA ALA A 505 -8.30 -0.16 -13.23
C ALA A 505 -9.76 -0.16 -12.76
N ARG A 506 -9.97 0.31 -11.53
CA ARG A 506 -11.29 0.49 -10.91
C ARG A 506 -11.38 1.87 -10.30
N PHE A 507 -12.57 2.45 -10.39
CA PHE A 507 -12.84 3.83 -10.01
C PHE A 507 -14.00 3.86 -9.02
N TYR A 508 -13.77 4.47 -7.87
CA TYR A 508 -14.69 4.43 -6.74
C TYR A 508 -15.18 5.85 -6.43
N PRO A 509 -16.46 6.04 -6.07
CA PRO A 509 -17.00 7.33 -5.65
C PRO A 509 -16.53 7.70 -4.23
N SER A 510 -15.21 7.71 -4.03
CA SER A 510 -14.48 7.98 -2.79
C SER A 510 -13.23 8.81 -3.08
N GLY A 511 -12.52 9.21 -2.02
CA GLY A 511 -11.20 9.84 -2.11
C GLY A 511 -10.05 8.83 -2.09
N HIS A 512 -8.88 9.32 -1.67
CA HIS A 512 -7.59 8.64 -1.58
C HIS A 512 -7.62 7.36 -0.75
N MET A 513 -8.22 7.45 0.43
CA MET A 513 -8.50 6.30 1.28
C MET A 513 -9.85 5.71 0.87
N VAL A 514 -9.90 5.00 -0.26
CA VAL A 514 -11.14 4.48 -0.88
C VAL A 514 -12.07 3.82 0.15
N TYR A 515 -11.48 3.07 1.08
CA TYR A 515 -12.16 2.29 2.12
C TYR A 515 -12.89 3.12 3.20
N LEU A 516 -12.69 4.44 3.27
CA LEU A 516 -13.41 5.31 4.20
C LEU A 516 -14.87 5.55 3.77
N ASP A 517 -15.18 5.33 2.49
CA ASP A 517 -16.55 5.27 1.98
C ASP A 517 -17.06 3.82 2.05
N GLY A 518 -18.19 3.58 2.72
CA GLY A 518 -18.67 2.23 2.99
C GLY A 518 -18.99 1.43 1.73
N GLY A 519 -19.69 2.03 0.76
CA GLY A 519 -20.05 1.35 -0.49
C GLY A 519 -18.82 1.07 -1.36
N SER A 520 -17.89 2.03 -1.41
CA SER A 520 -16.62 1.87 -2.11
C SER A 520 -15.75 0.80 -1.47
N ARG A 521 -15.69 0.71 -0.13
CA ARG A 521 -14.97 -0.35 0.58
C ARG A 521 -15.51 -1.74 0.25
N THR A 522 -16.83 -1.93 0.31
CA THR A 522 -17.46 -3.22 -0.05
C THR A 522 -17.16 -3.60 -1.50
N THR A 523 -17.23 -2.63 -2.42
CA THR A 523 -16.91 -2.85 -3.84
C THR A 523 -15.43 -3.22 -4.01
N LEU A 524 -14.51 -2.50 -3.36
CA LEU A 524 -13.07 -2.79 -3.44
C LEU A 524 -12.74 -4.16 -2.83
N LYS A 525 -13.36 -4.53 -1.71
CA LYS A 525 -13.25 -5.87 -1.13
C LYS A 525 -13.69 -6.95 -2.13
N HIS A 526 -14.81 -6.74 -2.81
CA HIS A 526 -15.28 -7.65 -3.84
C HIS A 526 -14.29 -7.79 -5.00
N ASP A 527 -13.75 -6.68 -5.51
CA ASP A 527 -12.77 -6.69 -6.61
C ASP A 527 -11.45 -7.37 -6.22
N LEU A 528 -10.98 -7.17 -4.98
CA LEU A 528 -9.85 -7.90 -4.42
C LEU A 528 -10.13 -9.41 -4.34
N ALA A 529 -11.31 -9.80 -3.86
CA ALA A 529 -11.70 -11.20 -3.78
C ALA A 529 -11.76 -11.84 -5.17
N GLN A 530 -12.28 -11.15 -6.17
CA GLN A 530 -12.28 -11.62 -7.56
C GLN A 530 -10.86 -11.79 -8.11
N MET A 531 -9.97 -10.82 -7.88
CA MET A 531 -8.57 -10.94 -8.29
C MET A 531 -7.92 -12.17 -7.64
N TYR A 532 -8.09 -12.35 -6.33
CA TYR A 532 -7.47 -13.44 -5.58
C TYR A 532 -8.03 -14.79 -6.02
N GLU A 533 -9.35 -14.88 -6.24
CA GLU A 533 -9.98 -16.08 -6.77
C GLU A 533 -9.47 -16.40 -8.17
N SER A 534 -9.27 -15.40 -9.03
CA SER A 534 -8.76 -15.62 -10.40
C SER A 534 -7.37 -16.23 -10.40
N THR A 535 -6.48 -15.79 -9.51
CA THR A 535 -5.08 -16.24 -9.46
C THR A 535 -4.87 -17.56 -8.72
N VAL A 536 -5.77 -17.91 -7.78
CA VAL A 536 -5.72 -19.22 -7.09
C VAL A 536 -6.57 -20.29 -7.78
N ARG A 537 -7.57 -19.91 -8.59
CA ARG A 537 -8.40 -20.82 -9.39
C ARG A 537 -7.96 -20.97 -10.84
N ASP A 538 -7.02 -20.15 -11.35
CA ASP A 538 -6.51 -20.27 -12.71
C ASP A 538 -5.85 -21.64 -12.90
N THR A 539 -6.68 -22.58 -13.32
CA THR A 539 -6.32 -23.97 -13.49
C THR A 539 -5.35 -24.09 -14.66
N ALA A 540 -5.33 -23.16 -15.62
CA ALA A 540 -4.40 -23.20 -16.73
C ALA A 540 -2.98 -22.79 -16.32
N ALA A 541 -2.83 -21.75 -15.49
CA ALA A 541 -1.52 -21.37 -14.93
C ALA A 541 -1.01 -22.45 -13.96
N VAL A 542 -1.86 -22.90 -13.02
CA VAL A 542 -1.52 -23.96 -12.07
C VAL A 542 -1.20 -25.29 -12.78
N MET A 543 -1.96 -25.68 -13.81
CA MET A 543 -1.68 -26.91 -14.59
C MET A 543 -0.45 -26.75 -15.47
N ARG A 544 -0.15 -25.55 -15.99
CA ARG A 544 1.10 -25.28 -16.72
C ARG A 544 2.32 -25.42 -15.80
N ILE A 545 2.25 -24.83 -14.61
CA ILE A 545 3.29 -24.94 -13.58
C ILE A 545 3.49 -26.41 -13.19
N ARG A 546 2.41 -27.13 -12.88
CA ARG A 546 2.46 -28.56 -12.54
C ARG A 546 3.02 -29.40 -13.69
N ALA A 547 2.58 -29.17 -14.93
CA ALA A 547 3.08 -29.90 -16.10
C ALA A 547 4.59 -29.63 -16.37
N LEU A 548 5.07 -28.40 -16.14
CA LEU A 548 6.50 -28.07 -16.24
C LEU A 548 7.33 -28.73 -15.13
N GLN A 549 6.77 -28.85 -13.92
CA GLN A 549 7.42 -29.52 -12.79
C GLN A 549 7.46 -31.05 -12.97
N GLU A 550 6.41 -31.66 -13.52
CA GLU A 550 6.35 -33.09 -13.83
C GLU A 550 7.32 -33.49 -14.95
N LYS A 551 7.43 -32.67 -16.00
CA LYS A 551 8.39 -32.89 -17.11
C LYS A 551 9.87 -32.86 -16.69
N LYS A 552 10.21 -32.27 -15.54
CA LYS A 552 11.58 -32.26 -15.00
C LYS A 552 11.92 -33.48 -14.12
N ARG A 553 10.92 -34.29 -13.76
CA ARG A 553 11.08 -35.48 -12.91
C ARG A 553 11.07 -36.81 -13.70
N ALA A 554 10.63 -36.77 -14.95
CA ALA A 554 10.75 -37.86 -15.92
C ALA A 554 12.01 -37.65 -16.77
#